data_AF-A0A7I7SLW5-F1
#
_entry.id   AF-A0A7I7SLW5-F1
#
_cell.length_a   1.000
_cell.length_b   1.000
_cell.length_c   1.000
_cell.angle_alpha   90.00
_cell.angle_beta   90.00
_cell.angle_gamma   90.00
#
_symmetry.space_group_name_H-M   'P 1'
#
loop_
_entity.id
_entity.type
_entity.pdbx_description
1 polymer ?
#
loop_
_entity_poly.entity_id
_entity_poly.type
_entity_poly.pdbx_seq_one_letter_code
_entity_poly.pdbx_strand_id
1 'polypeptide(L)'
;MTLSTSFRSIVRGRQLPQVDQAEIRRLISYRDSCAPAEVSFPATVLHDAGVARWLRDQRFAIDVRTLPELYSAIAAGIHPVLMTVHVEQFDRQDIRRVGATGAARVVLSCSEHIASLGAEKAGRTQNVLLRMADAATGDRQQFIFDSKEADGAVDAVMARRSAALIGLHCDVGTAVEDFISYPAAIGNMIAQMDHIRRRHGVVLTRLILGGGKALTDSDSSAVRRDLAEEIDRAVDDACATLRFPRPVIVMSAGGPDPSVPF
;
A
#
# COMPACT_ATOMS: atom_id res chain seq x y z
N MET A 1 24.27 8.03 10.15
CA MET A 1 23.51 9.14 9.53
C MET A 1 22.09 8.65 9.38
N THR A 2 21.08 9.32 9.96
CA THR A 2 19.68 8.85 9.85
C THR A 2 19.16 9.11 8.44
N LEU A 3 18.17 8.33 7.99
CA LEU A 3 17.53 8.50 6.67
C LEU A 3 17.00 9.92 6.51
N SER A 4 16.48 10.50 7.59
CA SER A 4 16.06 11.90 7.68
C SER A 4 17.20 12.90 7.39
N THR A 5 18.42 12.67 7.89
CA THR A 5 19.58 13.53 7.57
C THR A 5 20.02 13.40 6.11
N SER A 6 20.02 12.17 5.57
CA SER A 6 20.36 11.90 4.17
C SER A 6 19.36 12.58 3.21
N PHE A 7 18.07 12.42 3.45
CA PHE A 7 17.02 13.05 2.65
C PHE A 7 17.04 14.58 2.70
N ARG A 8 17.24 15.16 3.90
CA ARG A 8 17.39 16.62 4.04
C ARG A 8 18.55 17.18 3.21
N SER A 9 19.63 16.42 3.05
CA SER A 9 20.75 16.81 2.20
C SER A 9 20.42 16.76 0.70
N ILE A 10 19.52 15.85 0.29
CA ILE A 10 19.16 15.63 -1.11
C ILE A 10 18.12 16.65 -1.60
N VAL A 11 17.21 17.06 -0.72
CA VAL A 11 16.14 18.01 -1.04
C VAL A 11 16.62 19.46 -0.95
N ARG A 12 17.73 19.71 -0.25
CA ARG A 12 18.33 21.05 -0.14
C ARG A 12 18.75 21.54 -1.52
N GLY A 13 17.98 22.48 -2.08
CA GLY A 13 18.26 23.11 -3.38
C GLY A 13 17.53 22.51 -4.59
N ARG A 14 16.49 21.68 -4.39
CA ARG A 14 15.69 21.10 -5.49
C ARG A 14 14.23 21.57 -5.48
N GLN A 15 13.63 21.67 -6.66
CA GLN A 15 12.21 22.01 -6.86
C GLN A 15 11.36 20.75 -6.90
N LEU A 16 11.11 20.15 -5.73
CA LEU A 16 10.03 19.18 -5.55
C LEU A 16 8.75 19.92 -5.14
N PRO A 17 7.55 19.53 -5.63
CA PRO A 17 6.29 20.01 -5.10
C PRO A 17 6.24 19.90 -3.57
N GLN A 18 5.62 20.87 -2.90
CA GLN A 18 5.59 20.91 -1.43
C GLN A 18 4.86 19.69 -0.84
N VAL A 19 3.85 19.18 -1.54
CA VAL A 19 3.08 17.98 -1.17
C VAL A 19 4.00 16.75 -1.11
N ASP A 20 4.74 16.49 -2.19
CA ASP A 20 5.69 15.37 -2.27
C ASP A 20 6.78 15.45 -1.20
N GLN A 21 7.32 16.65 -0.93
CA GLN A 21 8.32 16.82 0.13
C GLN A 21 7.75 16.50 1.52
N ALA A 22 6.51 16.92 1.79
CA ALA A 22 5.87 16.68 3.08
C ALA A 22 5.60 15.18 3.27
N GLU A 23 5.09 14.51 2.23
CA GLU A 23 4.84 13.07 2.24
C GLU A 23 6.12 12.26 2.43
N ILE A 24 7.20 12.57 1.71
CA ILE A 24 8.48 11.87 1.88
C ILE A 24 9.05 12.05 3.30
N ARG A 25 9.01 13.28 3.85
CA ARG A 25 9.48 13.52 5.23
C ARG A 25 8.67 12.75 6.27
N ARG A 26 7.38 12.51 6.01
CA ARG A 26 6.49 11.76 6.90
C ARG A 26 6.80 10.28 6.85
N LEU A 27 6.86 9.68 5.66
CA LEU A 27 7.21 8.26 5.50
C LEU A 27 8.59 7.95 6.09
N ILE A 28 9.58 8.80 5.88
CA ILE A 28 10.91 8.63 6.50
C ILE A 28 10.82 8.69 8.01
N SER A 29 10.09 9.66 8.56
CA SER A 29 9.97 9.76 10.02
C SER A 29 9.19 8.62 10.63
N TYR A 30 8.19 8.09 9.92
CA TYR A 30 7.48 6.90 10.38
C TYR A 30 8.43 5.70 10.42
N ARG A 31 9.21 5.48 9.35
CA ARG A 31 10.25 4.44 9.33
C ARG A 31 11.27 4.60 10.46
N ASP A 32 11.67 5.85 10.76
CA ASP A 32 12.61 6.13 11.85
C ASP A 32 11.97 5.93 13.25
N SER A 33 10.64 6.02 13.37
CA SER A 33 9.88 5.86 14.63
C SER A 33 9.35 4.44 14.87
N CYS A 34 9.05 3.68 13.82
CA CYS A 34 8.48 2.33 13.88
C CYS A 34 9.44 1.30 13.27
N ALA A 35 10.08 0.50 14.11
CA ALA A 35 10.71 -0.75 13.66
C ALA A 35 9.73 -1.91 13.96
N PRO A 36 9.34 -2.76 12.98
CA PRO A 36 9.95 -3.03 11.68
C PRO A 36 9.09 -2.61 10.46
N ALA A 37 8.41 -1.47 10.49
CA ALA A 37 7.47 -1.15 9.42
C ALA A 37 8.19 -0.79 8.10
N GLU A 38 7.71 -1.39 7.00
CA GLU A 38 8.13 -1.01 5.64
C GLU A 38 7.42 0.31 5.26
N VAL A 39 8.08 1.14 4.46
CA VAL A 39 7.45 2.35 3.90
C VAL A 39 7.57 2.34 2.38
N SER A 40 6.50 2.78 1.73
CA SER A 40 6.37 2.79 0.28
C SER A 40 6.02 4.21 -0.18
N PHE A 41 6.81 4.71 -1.15
CA PHE A 41 6.72 6.09 -1.64
C PHE A 41 5.87 6.18 -2.92
N PRO A 42 5.15 7.27 -3.16
CA PRO A 42 4.36 7.39 -4.37
C PRO A 42 5.28 7.61 -5.57
N ALA A 43 4.94 7.01 -6.72
CA ALA A 43 5.74 7.11 -7.95
C ALA A 43 5.86 8.54 -8.48
N THR A 44 4.95 9.46 -8.11
CA THR A 44 5.00 10.89 -8.46
C THR A 44 6.31 11.55 -8.04
N VAL A 45 6.92 11.11 -6.93
CA VAL A 45 8.18 11.69 -6.44
C VAL A 45 9.38 11.37 -7.34
N LEU A 46 9.23 10.44 -8.28
CA LEU A 46 10.28 10.01 -9.20
C LEU A 46 10.53 11.00 -10.34
N HIS A 47 9.71 12.05 -10.49
CA HIS A 47 9.96 13.14 -11.43
C HIS A 47 11.26 13.91 -11.12
N ASP A 48 11.72 13.93 -9.87
CA ASP A 48 13.05 14.44 -9.50
C ASP A 48 14.11 13.34 -9.61
N ALA A 49 15.01 13.49 -10.58
CA ALA A 49 16.02 12.48 -10.90
C ALA A 49 16.93 12.09 -9.71
N GLY A 50 17.17 13.00 -8.77
CA GLY A 50 18.00 12.65 -7.63
C GLY A 50 17.21 12.10 -6.44
N VAL A 51 15.91 12.39 -6.30
CA VAL A 51 15.02 11.64 -5.38
C VAL A 51 14.88 10.22 -5.90
N ALA A 52 14.62 10.05 -7.19
CA ALA A 52 14.55 8.75 -7.83
C ALA A 52 15.84 7.94 -7.61
N ARG A 53 17.01 8.56 -7.79
CA ARG A 53 18.31 7.94 -7.49
C ARG A 53 18.42 7.53 -6.03
N TRP A 54 18.06 8.40 -5.10
CA TRP A 54 18.13 8.09 -3.67
C TRP A 54 17.21 6.92 -3.29
N LEU A 55 15.95 6.93 -3.75
CA LEU A 55 15.00 5.85 -3.51
C LEU A 55 15.49 4.51 -4.07
N ARG A 56 16.08 4.55 -5.27
CA ARG A 56 16.69 3.39 -5.93
C ARG A 56 17.87 2.84 -5.13
N ASP A 57 18.81 3.70 -4.74
CA ASP A 57 20.03 3.30 -4.03
C ASP A 57 19.71 2.73 -2.63
N GLN A 58 18.67 3.24 -1.99
CA GLN A 58 18.17 2.75 -0.70
C GLN A 58 17.18 1.58 -0.83
N ARG A 59 16.83 1.16 -2.06
CA ARG A 59 15.89 0.08 -2.38
C ARG A 59 14.53 0.21 -1.68
N PHE A 60 13.99 1.41 -1.64
CA PHE A 60 12.65 1.65 -1.07
C PHE A 60 11.54 1.08 -1.95
N ALA A 61 10.43 0.70 -1.31
CA ALA A 61 9.22 0.33 -2.02
C ALA A 61 8.57 1.56 -2.66
N ILE A 62 7.92 1.36 -3.81
CA ILE A 62 7.25 2.40 -4.59
C ILE A 62 5.80 1.97 -4.87
N ASP A 63 4.85 2.84 -4.55
CA ASP A 63 3.46 2.70 -4.95
C ASP A 63 3.22 3.36 -6.30
N VAL A 64 2.59 2.61 -7.18
CA VAL A 64 2.27 3.00 -8.56
C VAL A 64 0.76 2.91 -8.74
N ARG A 65 0.12 3.97 -9.20
CA ARG A 65 -1.34 4.06 -9.37
C ARG A 65 -1.76 4.29 -10.81
N THR A 66 -0.82 4.56 -11.71
CA THR A 66 -1.10 4.71 -13.15
C THR A 66 -0.05 4.02 -14.02
N LEU A 67 -0.39 3.71 -15.27
CA LEU A 67 0.60 3.17 -16.23
C LEU A 67 1.76 4.14 -16.53
N PRO A 68 1.54 5.45 -16.73
CA PRO A 68 2.63 6.41 -16.88
C PRO A 68 3.60 6.38 -15.69
N GLU A 69 3.10 6.27 -14.46
CA GLU A 69 3.93 6.11 -13.26
C GLU A 69 4.74 4.81 -13.29
N LEU A 70 4.12 3.69 -13.70
CA LEU A 70 4.82 2.41 -13.84
C LEU A 70 6.02 2.52 -14.78
N TYR A 71 5.80 3.06 -15.97
CA TYR A 71 6.87 3.23 -16.96
C TYR A 71 7.90 4.27 -16.52
N SER A 72 7.48 5.34 -15.85
CA SER A 72 8.40 6.35 -15.28
C SER A 72 9.30 5.74 -14.20
N ALA A 73 8.75 4.89 -13.34
CA ALA A 73 9.52 4.21 -12.30
C ALA A 73 10.54 3.22 -12.89
N ILE A 74 10.14 2.48 -13.93
CA ILE A 74 11.06 1.60 -14.68
C ILE A 74 12.16 2.42 -15.36
N ALA A 75 11.81 3.54 -16.01
CA ALA A 75 12.77 4.43 -16.67
C ALA A 75 13.75 5.09 -15.68
N ALA A 76 13.30 5.38 -14.46
CA ALA A 76 14.15 5.84 -13.36
C ALA A 76 15.10 4.74 -12.82
N GLY A 77 14.95 3.49 -13.27
CA GLY A 77 15.74 2.35 -12.85
C GLY A 77 15.30 1.74 -11.52
N ILE A 78 14.08 2.01 -11.07
CA ILE A 78 13.48 1.29 -9.94
C ILE A 78 13.20 -0.14 -10.40
N HIS A 79 13.67 -1.12 -9.63
CA HIS A 79 13.43 -2.52 -9.95
C HIS A 79 11.95 -2.87 -9.68
N PRO A 80 11.24 -3.55 -10.59
CA PRO A 80 9.83 -3.94 -10.38
C PRO A 80 9.54 -4.73 -9.09
N VAL A 81 10.53 -5.42 -8.53
CA VAL A 81 10.42 -6.14 -7.24
C VAL A 81 10.24 -5.22 -6.03
N LEU A 82 10.39 -3.91 -6.21
CA LEU A 82 10.12 -2.88 -5.20
C LEU A 82 8.75 -2.22 -5.39
N MET A 83 8.04 -2.53 -6.47
CA MET A 83 6.81 -1.83 -6.83
C MET A 83 5.57 -2.55 -6.29
N THR A 84 4.64 -1.77 -5.74
CA THR A 84 3.27 -2.16 -5.44
C THR A 84 2.35 -1.38 -6.39
N VAL A 85 1.64 -2.09 -7.27
CA VAL A 85 0.79 -1.46 -8.29
C VAL A 85 -0.67 -1.52 -7.86
N HIS A 86 -1.29 -0.36 -7.70
CA HIS A 86 -2.71 -0.19 -7.40
C HIS A 86 -3.48 -0.08 -8.70
N VAL A 87 -4.33 -1.07 -9.00
CA VAL A 87 -4.98 -1.19 -10.32
C VAL A 87 -6.37 -0.59 -10.38
N GLU A 88 -6.76 0.23 -9.39
CA GLU A 88 -8.08 0.88 -9.29
C GLU A 88 -8.50 1.60 -10.58
N GLN A 89 -7.53 2.17 -11.32
CA GLN A 89 -7.77 2.91 -12.56
C GLN A 89 -7.35 2.15 -13.83
N PHE A 90 -7.00 0.87 -13.72
CA PHE A 90 -6.44 0.10 -14.84
C PHE A 90 -7.54 -0.69 -15.54
N ASP A 91 -7.48 -0.74 -16.87
CA ASP A 91 -8.31 -1.66 -17.62
C ASP A 91 -7.74 -3.10 -17.63
N ARG A 92 -8.47 -4.03 -18.25
CA ARG A 92 -8.05 -5.43 -18.38
C ARG A 92 -6.70 -5.58 -19.08
N GLN A 93 -6.40 -4.77 -20.10
CA GLN A 93 -5.15 -4.85 -20.84
C GLN A 93 -3.99 -4.33 -20.00
N ASP A 94 -4.22 -3.27 -19.23
CA ASP A 94 -3.23 -2.65 -18.37
C ASP A 94 -2.85 -3.57 -17.21
N ILE A 95 -3.81 -4.26 -16.59
CA ILE A 95 -3.54 -5.29 -15.57
C ILE A 95 -2.68 -6.43 -16.14
N ARG A 96 -2.93 -6.84 -17.39
CA ARG A 96 -2.09 -7.85 -18.07
C ARG A 96 -0.67 -7.33 -18.33
N ARG A 97 -0.51 -6.04 -18.64
CA ARG A 97 0.80 -5.41 -18.81
C ARG A 97 1.57 -5.37 -17.49
N VAL A 98 0.90 -5.07 -16.37
CA VAL A 98 1.52 -5.10 -15.03
C VAL A 98 2.11 -6.48 -14.73
N GLY A 99 1.38 -7.56 -15.01
CA GLY A 99 1.90 -8.93 -14.83
C GLY A 99 3.16 -9.22 -15.68
N ALA A 100 3.36 -8.53 -16.79
CA ALA A 100 4.55 -8.68 -17.63
C ALA A 100 5.77 -7.89 -17.13
N THR A 101 5.60 -6.89 -16.25
CA THR A 101 6.72 -6.09 -15.73
C THR A 101 7.45 -6.77 -14.58
N GLY A 102 6.84 -7.79 -13.95
CA GLY A 102 7.39 -8.45 -12.77
C GLY A 102 7.27 -7.61 -11.50
N ALA A 103 6.25 -6.74 -11.44
CA ALA A 103 5.91 -5.98 -10.24
C ALA A 103 5.73 -6.91 -9.03
N ALA A 104 6.24 -6.49 -7.88
CA ALA A 104 6.28 -7.34 -6.69
C ALA A 104 4.89 -7.71 -6.18
N ARG A 105 3.98 -6.73 -6.22
CA ARG A 105 2.67 -6.78 -5.59
C ARG A 105 1.66 -6.02 -6.44
N VAL A 106 0.43 -6.52 -6.49
CA VAL A 106 -0.70 -5.86 -7.16
C VAL A 106 -1.86 -5.74 -6.18
N VAL A 107 -2.39 -4.54 -5.99
CA VAL A 107 -3.54 -4.26 -5.13
C VAL A 107 -4.80 -4.25 -5.99
N LEU A 108 -5.69 -5.20 -5.75
CA LEU A 108 -6.94 -5.43 -6.48
C LEU A 108 -8.12 -4.91 -5.67
N SER A 109 -9.09 -4.33 -6.35
CA SER A 109 -10.20 -3.63 -5.68
C SER A 109 -11.60 -4.01 -6.17
N CYS A 110 -11.71 -4.92 -7.14
CA CYS A 110 -12.97 -5.49 -7.63
C CYS A 110 -12.74 -6.87 -8.27
N SER A 111 -13.84 -7.58 -8.56
CA SER A 111 -13.80 -8.92 -9.14
C SER A 111 -13.26 -8.94 -10.58
N GLU A 112 -13.49 -7.88 -11.35
CA GLU A 112 -12.99 -7.71 -12.71
C GLU A 112 -11.46 -7.66 -12.74
N HIS A 113 -10.84 -7.06 -11.72
CA HIS A 113 -9.38 -7.02 -11.57
C HIS A 113 -8.81 -8.43 -11.39
N ILE A 114 -9.42 -9.25 -10.54
CA ILE A 114 -9.03 -10.65 -10.31
C ILE A 114 -9.18 -11.47 -11.61
N ALA A 115 -10.27 -11.28 -12.34
CA ALA A 115 -10.51 -11.93 -13.63
C ALA A 115 -9.53 -11.48 -14.73
N SER A 116 -8.94 -10.28 -14.58
CA SER A 116 -8.00 -9.69 -15.54
C SER A 116 -6.55 -10.09 -15.31
N LEU A 117 -6.21 -10.63 -14.13
CA LEU A 117 -4.89 -11.21 -13.87
C LEU A 117 -4.54 -12.23 -14.97
N GLY A 118 -3.34 -12.09 -15.53
CA GLY A 118 -2.85 -13.01 -16.55
C GLY A 118 -2.50 -14.39 -15.99
N ALA A 119 -2.33 -15.36 -16.90
CA ALA A 119 -1.48 -16.51 -16.63
C ALA A 119 -0.04 -15.99 -16.71
N GLU A 120 0.69 -15.97 -15.59
CA GLU A 120 2.02 -15.39 -15.55
C GLU A 120 2.91 -15.99 -16.64
N LYS A 121 3.48 -15.14 -17.50
CA LYS A 121 4.59 -15.55 -18.35
C LYS A 121 5.75 -15.88 -17.42
N ALA A 122 6.32 -17.07 -17.59
CA ALA A 122 7.48 -17.61 -16.86
C ALA A 122 7.21 -18.30 -15.50
N GLY A 123 5.99 -18.82 -15.25
CA GLY A 123 5.76 -19.74 -14.13
C GLY A 123 5.93 -19.12 -12.74
N ARG A 124 5.87 -17.79 -12.67
CA ARG A 124 5.89 -17.02 -11.43
C ARG A 124 4.44 -16.87 -10.94
N THR A 125 4.27 -16.48 -9.68
CA THR A 125 2.96 -16.26 -9.05
C THR A 125 2.86 -14.80 -8.64
N GLN A 126 1.80 -14.11 -9.04
CA GLN A 126 1.61 -12.69 -8.72
C GLN A 126 1.23 -12.59 -7.25
N ASN A 127 2.02 -11.89 -6.45
CA ASN A 127 1.53 -11.54 -5.11
C ASN A 127 0.44 -10.48 -5.25
N VAL A 128 -0.72 -10.73 -4.66
CA VAL A 128 -1.86 -9.84 -4.69
C VAL A 128 -2.31 -9.46 -3.29
N LEU A 129 -2.85 -8.25 -3.18
CA LEU A 129 -3.57 -7.78 -2.01
C LEU A 129 -4.97 -7.36 -2.42
N LEU A 130 -5.93 -7.49 -1.51
CA LEU A 130 -7.28 -6.98 -1.71
C LEU A 130 -7.42 -5.63 -0.99
N ARG A 131 -7.93 -4.63 -1.71
CA ARG A 131 -8.27 -3.31 -1.15
C ARG A 131 -9.61 -3.40 -0.42
N MET A 132 -9.58 -3.17 0.88
CA MET A 132 -10.70 -3.29 1.79
C MET A 132 -11.15 -1.94 2.31
N ALA A 133 -12.45 -1.80 2.58
CA ALA A 133 -13.05 -0.63 3.18
C ALA A 133 -14.21 -0.97 4.12
N ASP A 134 -14.48 -0.07 5.06
CA ASP A 134 -15.46 -0.28 6.13
C ASP A 134 -16.91 -0.15 5.65
N ALA A 135 -17.16 0.76 4.69
CA ALA A 135 -18.48 1.00 4.15
C ALA A 135 -18.44 1.26 2.64
N ALA A 136 -19.52 0.88 1.95
CA ALA A 136 -19.74 1.27 0.57
C ALA A 136 -20.23 2.73 0.53
N THR A 137 -19.32 3.67 0.38
CA THR A 137 -19.64 5.08 0.15
C THR A 137 -19.02 5.52 -1.19
N GLY A 138 -19.78 6.24 -2.02
CA GLY A 138 -19.31 6.73 -3.32
C GLY A 138 -19.10 5.67 -4.42
N ASP A 139 -18.34 6.05 -5.47
CA ASP A 139 -18.11 5.27 -6.70
C ASP A 139 -16.78 4.50 -6.69
N ARG A 140 -16.08 4.42 -5.56
CA ARG A 140 -14.75 3.77 -5.50
C ARG A 140 -14.91 2.26 -5.42
N GLN A 141 -14.29 1.55 -6.37
CA GLN A 141 -14.24 0.09 -6.34
C GLN A 141 -13.32 -0.36 -5.21
N GLN A 142 -13.90 -0.96 -4.17
CA GLN A 142 -13.23 -1.52 -2.98
C GLN A 142 -14.08 -2.68 -2.43
N PHE A 143 -13.45 -3.67 -1.79
CA PHE A 143 -14.18 -4.76 -1.13
C PHE A 143 -14.61 -4.35 0.27
N ILE A 144 -15.89 -4.53 0.59
CA ILE A 144 -16.41 -4.21 1.93
C ILE A 144 -16.17 -5.38 2.89
N PHE A 145 -15.76 -5.10 4.12
CA PHE A 145 -15.62 -6.13 5.16
C PHE A 145 -16.93 -6.90 5.38
N ASP A 146 -16.79 -8.16 5.78
CA ASP A 146 -17.92 -9.06 6.08
C ASP A 146 -18.96 -9.17 4.95
N SER A 147 -18.56 -8.86 3.71
CA SER A 147 -19.42 -8.95 2.53
C SER A 147 -19.19 -10.24 1.76
N LYS A 148 -20.25 -10.73 1.11
CA LYS A 148 -20.14 -11.86 0.17
C LYS A 148 -19.21 -11.57 -1.00
N GLU A 149 -19.06 -10.29 -1.36
CA GLU A 149 -18.15 -9.87 -2.42
C GLU A 149 -16.69 -10.07 -2.00
N ALA A 150 -16.32 -9.67 -0.78
CA ALA A 150 -14.98 -9.90 -0.23
C ALA A 150 -14.65 -11.39 -0.14
N ASP A 151 -15.57 -12.22 0.38
CA ASP A 151 -15.39 -13.67 0.45
C ASP A 151 -15.25 -14.28 -0.95
N GLY A 152 -16.10 -13.86 -1.90
CA GLY A 152 -16.03 -14.29 -3.28
C GLY A 152 -14.72 -13.89 -3.96
N ALA A 153 -14.19 -12.71 -3.64
CA ALA A 153 -12.89 -12.25 -4.13
C ALA A 153 -11.73 -13.09 -3.59
N VAL A 154 -11.76 -13.44 -2.30
CA VAL A 154 -10.77 -14.36 -1.71
C VAL A 154 -10.86 -15.73 -2.38
N ASP A 155 -12.05 -16.31 -2.47
CA ASP A 155 -12.29 -17.59 -3.13
C ASP A 155 -11.77 -17.57 -4.58
N ALA A 156 -12.04 -16.47 -5.32
CA ALA A 156 -11.60 -16.29 -6.70
C ALA A 156 -10.07 -16.18 -6.84
N VAL A 157 -9.38 -15.52 -5.91
CA VAL A 157 -7.91 -15.47 -5.90
C VAL A 157 -7.33 -16.84 -5.55
N MET A 158 -7.89 -17.52 -4.55
CA MET A 158 -7.43 -18.84 -4.08
C MET A 158 -7.58 -19.93 -5.16
N ALA A 159 -8.57 -19.80 -6.04
CA ALA A 159 -8.75 -20.71 -7.18
C ALA A 159 -7.68 -20.56 -8.27
N ARG A 160 -6.86 -19.51 -8.24
CA ARG A 160 -5.88 -19.19 -9.29
C ARG A 160 -4.47 -19.64 -8.90
N ARG A 161 -3.87 -20.48 -9.74
CA ARG A 161 -2.46 -20.89 -9.58
C ARG A 161 -1.45 -19.77 -9.89
N SER A 162 -1.88 -18.75 -10.64
CA SER A 162 -1.02 -17.63 -11.05
C SER A 162 -1.05 -16.46 -10.08
N ALA A 163 -1.77 -16.56 -8.96
CA ALA A 163 -1.86 -15.51 -7.95
C ALA A 163 -1.67 -16.09 -6.54
N ALA A 164 -1.08 -15.30 -5.65
CA ALA A 164 -0.94 -15.60 -4.24
C ALA A 164 -1.50 -14.43 -3.44
N LEU A 165 -2.58 -14.67 -2.69
CA LEU A 165 -3.10 -13.68 -1.74
C LEU A 165 -2.12 -13.58 -0.57
N ILE A 166 -1.43 -12.44 -0.46
CA ILE A 166 -0.39 -12.24 0.57
C ILE A 166 -0.82 -11.29 1.69
N GLY A 167 -1.90 -10.52 1.50
CA GLY A 167 -2.24 -9.44 2.40
C GLY A 167 -3.47 -8.67 1.99
N LEU A 168 -3.77 -7.65 2.79
CA LEU A 168 -4.85 -6.70 2.56
C LEU A 168 -4.29 -5.27 2.51
N HIS A 169 -5.02 -4.37 1.85
CA HIS A 169 -4.72 -2.94 1.75
C HIS A 169 -5.95 -2.12 2.19
N CYS A 170 -5.80 -1.06 2.97
CA CYS A 170 -6.87 -0.08 3.19
C CYS A 170 -6.30 1.34 3.20
N ASP A 171 -7.14 2.32 2.92
CA ASP A 171 -6.82 3.73 3.06
C ASP A 171 -7.46 4.28 4.36
N VAL A 172 -6.77 5.21 5.03
CA VAL A 172 -7.20 5.82 6.30
C VAL A 172 -7.26 7.34 6.17
N GLY A 173 -8.44 7.90 6.48
CA GLY A 173 -8.65 9.31 6.77
C GLY A 173 -8.73 10.30 5.60
N THR A 174 -8.72 9.91 4.32
CA THR A 174 -8.85 10.86 3.19
C THR A 174 -10.25 11.06 2.67
N ALA A 175 -11.05 10.01 2.64
CA ALA A 175 -12.38 10.05 2.06
C ALA A 175 -13.43 9.51 3.02
N VAL A 176 -14.71 9.74 2.69
CA VAL A 176 -15.84 9.23 3.49
C VAL A 176 -15.84 7.70 3.56
N GLU A 177 -15.20 7.06 2.58
CA GLU A 177 -15.00 5.62 2.46
C GLU A 177 -13.87 5.06 3.33
N ASP A 178 -12.92 5.91 3.71
CA ASP A 178 -11.73 5.46 4.42
C ASP A 178 -12.04 5.20 5.88
N PHE A 179 -11.18 4.40 6.50
CA PHE A 179 -11.22 4.24 7.94
C PHE A 179 -11.02 5.57 8.66
N ILE A 180 -11.82 5.75 9.72
CA ILE A 180 -11.77 6.94 10.58
C ILE A 180 -10.43 7.01 11.33
N SER A 181 -9.85 5.86 11.69
CA SER A 181 -8.58 5.78 12.42
C SER A 181 -7.80 4.52 12.09
N TYR A 182 -6.48 4.55 12.31
CA TYR A 182 -5.64 3.38 12.12
C TYR A 182 -5.99 2.22 13.06
N PRO A 183 -6.26 2.41 14.36
CA PRO A 183 -6.66 1.30 15.22
C PRO A 183 -7.91 0.56 14.73
N ALA A 184 -8.92 1.29 14.26
CA ALA A 184 -10.12 0.69 13.69
C ALA A 184 -9.80 -0.10 12.41
N ALA A 185 -9.00 0.50 11.51
CA ALA A 185 -8.54 -0.15 10.29
C ALA A 185 -7.80 -1.47 10.58
N ILE A 186 -6.84 -1.42 11.51
CA ILE A 186 -5.99 -2.57 11.89
C ILE A 186 -6.84 -3.68 12.51
N GLY A 187 -7.77 -3.33 13.40
CA GLY A 187 -8.69 -4.29 14.01
C GLY A 187 -9.51 -5.06 12.97
N ASN A 188 -10.19 -4.33 12.07
CA ASN A 188 -11.01 -4.95 11.02
C ASN A 188 -10.16 -5.76 10.03
N MET A 189 -8.97 -5.25 9.67
CA MET A 189 -8.05 -5.95 8.77
C MET A 189 -7.54 -7.26 9.34
N ILE A 190 -7.07 -7.27 10.59
CA ILE A 190 -6.57 -8.50 11.22
C ILE A 190 -7.72 -9.48 11.47
N ALA A 191 -8.92 -9.00 11.79
CA ALA A 191 -10.12 -9.84 11.87
C ALA A 191 -10.44 -10.52 10.52
N GLN A 192 -10.37 -9.78 9.41
CA GLN A 192 -10.54 -10.33 8.07
C GLN A 192 -9.43 -11.32 7.70
N MET A 193 -8.17 -11.03 8.03
CA MET A 193 -7.05 -11.95 7.80
C MET A 193 -7.23 -13.25 8.60
N ASP A 194 -7.74 -13.17 9.83
CA ASP A 194 -8.07 -14.35 10.63
C ASP A 194 -9.26 -15.13 10.06
N HIS A 195 -10.29 -14.45 9.54
CA HIS A 195 -11.39 -15.10 8.84
C HIS A 195 -10.88 -15.92 7.65
N ILE A 196 -10.04 -15.32 6.81
CA ILE A 196 -9.39 -15.98 5.67
C ILE A 196 -8.55 -17.17 6.14
N ARG A 197 -7.78 -17.03 7.22
CA ARG A 197 -7.00 -18.11 7.83
C ARG A 197 -7.89 -19.29 8.25
N ARG A 198 -9.01 -19.03 8.92
CA ARG A 198 -9.92 -20.09 9.39
C ARG A 198 -10.64 -20.79 8.23
N ARG A 199 -11.00 -20.05 7.18
CA ARG A 199 -11.72 -20.58 6.01
C ARG A 199 -10.80 -21.34 5.05
N HIS A 200 -9.58 -20.84 4.80
CA HIS A 200 -8.69 -21.35 3.76
C HIS A 200 -7.39 -21.99 4.26
N GLY A 201 -7.09 -21.89 5.57
CA GLY A 201 -5.83 -22.39 6.14
C GLY A 201 -4.59 -21.58 5.73
N VAL A 202 -4.76 -20.38 5.17
CA VAL A 202 -3.65 -19.51 4.72
C VAL A 202 -3.46 -18.35 5.67
N VAL A 203 -2.21 -18.09 6.05
CA VAL A 203 -1.83 -16.95 6.87
C VAL A 203 -1.38 -15.81 5.95
N LEU A 204 -2.15 -14.73 5.90
CA LEU A 204 -1.74 -13.51 5.24
C LEU A 204 -0.63 -12.82 6.04
N THR A 205 0.38 -12.29 5.35
CA THR A 205 1.64 -11.83 5.97
C THR A 205 1.87 -10.34 5.85
N ARG A 206 1.02 -9.63 5.11
CA ARG A 206 1.18 -8.18 4.86
C ARG A 206 -0.12 -7.43 5.09
N LEU A 207 0.02 -6.27 5.72
CA LEU A 207 -1.03 -5.29 5.89
C LEU A 207 -0.51 -3.94 5.38
N ILE A 208 -1.07 -3.44 4.30
CA ILE A 208 -0.72 -2.12 3.75
C ILE A 208 -1.75 -1.10 4.25
N LEU A 209 -1.25 -0.07 4.91
CA LEU A 209 -2.04 1.04 5.44
C LEU A 209 -1.68 2.29 4.63
N GLY A 210 -2.60 2.71 3.76
CA GLY A 210 -2.53 3.97 3.03
C GLY A 210 -2.95 5.12 3.94
N GLY A 211 -2.18 6.21 3.95
CA GLY A 211 -2.47 7.35 4.81
C GLY A 211 -2.40 8.64 4.04
N GLY A 212 -3.53 9.21 3.61
CA GLY A 212 -3.47 10.52 2.96
C GLY A 212 -3.68 11.70 3.91
N LYS A 213 -4.66 11.71 4.84
CA LYS A 213 -4.87 12.90 5.73
C LYS A 213 -4.42 12.73 7.18
N ALA A 214 -4.56 11.54 7.75
CA ALA A 214 -4.05 11.25 9.10
C ALA A 214 -2.51 11.38 9.17
N LEU A 215 -1.82 11.18 8.04
CA LEU A 215 -0.39 11.47 7.93
C LEU A 215 -0.12 12.96 7.64
N THR A 216 -1.06 13.72 7.05
CA THR A 216 -0.82 15.13 6.72
C THR A 216 -0.89 16.10 7.89
N ASP A 217 -1.79 15.91 8.86
CA ASP A 217 -2.02 16.90 9.92
C ASP A 217 -1.02 16.82 11.11
N SER A 218 -0.05 15.90 11.05
CA SER A 218 0.96 15.72 12.12
C SER A 218 2.19 16.62 11.91
N ASP A 219 2.06 17.92 12.21
CA ASP A 219 3.13 18.91 12.01
C ASP A 219 4.38 18.71 12.89
N SER A 220 4.32 17.84 13.93
CA SER A 220 5.45 17.60 14.84
C SER A 220 6.02 16.18 14.81
N SER A 221 7.32 16.04 15.11
CA SER A 221 7.95 14.72 15.28
C SER A 221 7.38 13.92 16.45
N ALA A 222 6.81 14.58 17.46
CA ALA A 222 6.20 13.91 18.62
C ALA A 222 4.89 13.23 18.22
N VAL A 223 3.98 13.95 17.56
CA VAL A 223 2.69 13.42 17.07
C VAL A 223 2.90 12.20 16.15
N ARG A 224 3.97 12.22 15.34
CA ARG A 224 4.32 11.08 14.48
C ARG A 224 4.84 9.85 15.24
N ARG A 225 5.50 10.04 16.37
CA ARG A 225 5.91 8.93 17.26
C ARG A 225 4.70 8.35 17.97
N ASP A 226 3.81 9.21 18.46
CA ASP A 226 2.59 8.79 19.15
C ASP A 226 1.70 7.96 18.21
N LEU A 227 1.54 8.40 16.95
CA LEU A 227 0.82 7.65 15.92
C LEU A 227 1.50 6.30 15.61
N ALA A 228 2.83 6.30 15.50
CA ALA A 228 3.62 5.09 15.29
C ALA A 228 3.37 4.06 16.42
N GLU A 229 3.45 4.50 17.67
CA GLU A 229 3.17 3.66 18.84
C GLU A 229 1.70 3.22 18.92
N GLU A 230 0.76 4.07 18.51
CA GLU A 230 -0.66 3.73 18.44
C GLU A 230 -0.94 2.62 17.43
N ILE A 231 -0.37 2.70 16.23
CA ILE A 231 -0.45 1.64 15.21
C ILE A 231 0.19 0.37 15.76
N ASP A 232 1.38 0.45 16.35
CA ASP A 232 2.11 -0.71 16.85
C ASP A 232 1.32 -1.46 17.93
N ARG A 233 0.78 -0.72 18.90
CA ARG A 233 -0.12 -1.22 19.95
C ARG A 233 -1.39 -1.83 19.37
N ALA A 234 -2.05 -1.16 18.42
CA ALA A 234 -3.25 -1.68 17.80
C ALA A 234 -2.99 -3.02 17.07
N VAL A 235 -1.85 -3.16 16.41
CA VAL A 235 -1.45 -4.42 15.76
C VAL A 235 -1.20 -5.50 16.80
N ASP A 236 -0.47 -5.21 17.87
CA ASP A 236 -0.18 -6.18 18.94
C ASP A 236 -1.45 -6.64 19.64
N ASP A 237 -2.33 -5.70 20.01
CA ASP A 237 -3.59 -5.98 20.68
C ASP A 237 -4.51 -6.85 19.81
N ALA A 238 -4.66 -6.51 18.53
CA ALA A 238 -5.46 -7.28 17.59
C ALA A 238 -4.88 -8.68 17.34
N CYS A 239 -3.55 -8.78 17.15
CA CYS A 239 -2.86 -10.05 16.97
C CYS A 239 -2.96 -10.94 18.21
N ALA A 240 -2.79 -10.38 19.41
CA ALA A 240 -2.93 -11.11 20.67
C ALA A 240 -4.36 -11.61 20.87
N THR A 241 -5.36 -10.76 20.61
CA THR A 241 -6.78 -11.08 20.74
C THR A 241 -7.19 -12.25 19.84
N LEU A 242 -6.75 -12.24 18.58
CA LEU A 242 -7.12 -13.24 17.57
C LEU A 242 -6.12 -14.40 17.46
N ARG A 243 -5.06 -14.39 18.28
CA ARG A 243 -3.91 -15.32 18.19
C ARG A 243 -3.40 -15.40 16.74
N PHE A 244 -3.29 -14.25 16.10
CA PHE A 244 -2.86 -14.12 14.72
C PHE A 244 -1.36 -13.74 14.70
N PRO A 245 -0.54 -14.36 13.83
CA PRO A 245 0.87 -13.98 13.74
C PRO A 245 1.00 -12.56 13.20
N ARG A 246 1.84 -11.75 13.83
CA ARG A 246 2.00 -10.34 13.48
C ARG A 246 2.42 -10.17 12.01
N PRO A 247 1.62 -9.50 11.16
CA PRO A 247 1.99 -9.28 9.77
C PRO A 247 3.01 -8.15 9.64
N VAL A 248 3.68 -8.10 8.49
CA VAL A 248 4.50 -6.94 8.10
C VAL A 248 3.56 -5.79 7.77
N ILE A 249 3.72 -4.70 8.52
CA ILE A 249 3.02 -3.45 8.29
C ILE A 249 3.79 -2.65 7.25
N VAL A 250 3.10 -2.22 6.20
CA VAL A 250 3.63 -1.33 5.18
C VAL A 250 2.84 -0.04 5.23
N MET A 251 3.51 1.08 5.49
CA MET A 251 2.89 2.39 5.31
C MET A 251 3.06 2.82 3.87
N SER A 252 1.93 3.08 3.22
CA SER A 252 1.86 3.58 1.85
C SER A 252 1.50 5.06 1.88
N ALA A 253 2.02 5.77 0.89
CA ALA A 253 1.44 7.04 0.46
C ALA A 253 -0.06 6.88 0.19
N GLY A 254 -0.83 7.92 0.52
CA GLY A 254 -2.27 7.96 0.21
C GLY A 254 -2.52 7.92 -1.30
N GLY A 255 -3.75 7.62 -1.70
CA GLY A 255 -4.20 7.94 -3.07
C GLY A 255 -4.15 9.45 -3.32
N PRO A 256 -4.11 9.88 -4.60
CA PRO A 256 -4.24 11.29 -4.91
C PRO A 256 -5.50 11.84 -4.24
N ASP A 257 -5.36 12.99 -3.59
CA ASP A 257 -6.47 13.70 -3.00
C ASP A 257 -7.47 14.05 -4.14
N PRO A 258 -8.73 13.59 -4.08
CA PRO A 258 -9.72 13.88 -5.11
C PRO A 258 -10.01 15.39 -5.25
N SER A 259 -9.60 16.21 -4.28
CA SER A 259 -9.72 17.67 -4.33
C SER A 259 -8.61 18.38 -5.12
N VAL A 260 -7.56 17.66 -5.54
CA VAL A 260 -6.46 18.22 -6.36
C VAL A 260 -6.59 17.66 -7.79
N PRO A 261 -7.22 18.40 -8.72
CA PRO A 261 -7.24 17.99 -10.12
C PRO A 261 -5.82 18.05 -10.71
N PHE A 262 -5.51 17.04 -11.53
CA PHE A 262 -4.28 16.95 -12.33
C PHE A 262 -4.14 18.08 -13.34
#